data_AF-A0A9Q1GQM7-F1
#
_entry.id   AF-A0A9Q1GQM7-F1
#
_cell.length_a   1.000
_cell.length_b   1.000
_cell.length_c   1.000
_cell.angle_alpha   90.00
_cell.angle_beta   90.00
_cell.angle_gamma   90.00
#
_symmetry.space_group_name_H-M   'P 1'
#
loop_
_entity.id
_entity.type
_entity.pdbx_description
1 polymer ?
#
loop_
_entity_poly.entity_id
_entity_poly.type
_entity_poly.pdbx_seq_one_letter_code
_entity_poly.pdbx_strand_id
1 'polypeptide(L)'
;MRPDPELAGFIDHACSEGKWEGIIKKIWPNAKYLSVIVTGAMAQNIPTLDYYSGGLPKVSAMYASSECVCGLNLKPLCDPLDISYTIFPNMGYFEFIPLDEPTDFTRDSMTQLVDLVHVKVGKEYELVVTTHAGLYRYQVADVLRVTGWRRFTCDRLLQLNSRIEVCKKKESVAQHKHRQN
;
A
#
# COMPACT_ATOMS: atom_id res chain seq x y z
N MET A 1 -19.42 -26.13 -12.80
CA MET A 1 -18.95 -25.65 -14.12
C MET A 1 -19.81 -26.29 -15.20
N ARG A 2 -20.21 -25.53 -16.22
CA ARG A 2 -20.88 -26.08 -17.42
C ARG A 2 -19.83 -26.15 -18.54
N PRO A 3 -19.81 -27.22 -19.36
CA PRO A 3 -18.92 -27.29 -20.51
C PRO A 3 -19.32 -26.23 -21.54
N ASP A 4 -18.35 -25.39 -21.92
CA ASP A 4 -18.49 -24.35 -22.93
C ASP A 4 -17.29 -24.45 -23.89
N PRO A 5 -17.42 -25.21 -25.00
CA PRO A 5 -16.34 -25.42 -25.95
C PRO A 5 -15.99 -24.16 -26.76
N GLU A 6 -16.93 -23.23 -26.94
CA GLU A 6 -16.67 -21.97 -27.65
C GLU A 6 -15.77 -21.06 -26.82
N LEU A 7 -16.06 -20.93 -25.52
CA LEU A 7 -15.20 -20.19 -24.59
C LEU A 7 -13.80 -20.82 -24.49
N ALA A 8 -13.72 -22.15 -24.49
CA ALA A 8 -12.43 -22.85 -24.46
C ALA A 8 -11.60 -22.56 -25.72
N GLY A 9 -12.20 -22.63 -26.91
CA GLY A 9 -11.52 -22.30 -28.17
C GLY A 9 -11.07 -20.84 -28.23
N PHE A 10 -11.89 -19.92 -27.69
CA PHE A 10 -11.54 -18.50 -27.60
C PHE A 10 -10.30 -18.26 -26.71
N ILE A 11 -10.24 -18.88 -25.53
CA ILE A 11 -9.10 -18.74 -24.61
C ILE A 11 -7.83 -19.37 -25.23
N ASP A 12 -7.96 -20.54 -25.86
CA ASP A 12 -6.83 -21.24 -26.48
C ASP A 12 -6.24 -20.44 -27.66
N HIS A 13 -7.11 -19.81 -28.46
CA HIS A 13 -6.69 -18.89 -29.51
C HIS A 13 -5.94 -17.68 -28.94
N ALA A 14 -6.50 -17.03 -27.91
CA ALA A 14 -5.87 -15.86 -27.29
C ALA A 14 -4.49 -16.18 -26.66
N CYS A 15 -4.31 -17.39 -26.12
CA CYS A 15 -3.06 -17.84 -25.50
C CYS A 15 -2.00 -18.35 -26.49
N SER A 16 -2.41 -18.87 -27.66
CA SER A 16 -1.51 -19.46 -28.66
C SER A 16 -0.78 -18.43 -29.53
N GLU A 17 -1.22 -17.17 -29.55
CA GLU A 17 -0.58 -16.08 -30.32
C GLU A 17 0.85 -15.74 -29.88
N GLY A 18 1.34 -16.26 -28.74
CA GLY A 18 2.70 -16.06 -28.23
C GLY A 18 3.02 -14.63 -27.74
N LYS A 19 2.16 -13.65 -28.04
CA LYS A 19 2.24 -12.27 -27.54
C LYS A 19 1.20 -12.03 -26.46
N TRP A 20 1.67 -11.92 -25.22
CA TRP A 20 0.81 -11.74 -24.04
C TRP A 20 0.55 -10.27 -23.71
N GLU A 21 1.02 -9.36 -24.54
CA GLU A 21 0.73 -7.94 -24.41
C GLU A 21 -0.78 -7.68 -24.52
N GLY A 22 -1.36 -7.01 -23.53
CA GLY A 22 -2.78 -6.71 -23.48
C GLY A 22 -3.70 -7.92 -23.33
N ILE A 23 -3.19 -9.08 -22.93
CA ILE A 23 -3.97 -10.33 -22.79
C ILE A 23 -5.20 -10.15 -21.89
N ILE A 24 -5.10 -9.30 -20.86
CA ILE A 24 -6.22 -9.04 -19.96
C ILE A 24 -7.38 -8.38 -20.70
N LYS A 25 -7.12 -7.44 -21.60
CA LYS A 25 -8.16 -6.80 -22.43
C LYS A 25 -8.71 -7.77 -23.48
N LYS A 26 -7.90 -8.70 -23.98
CA LYS A 26 -8.36 -9.73 -24.93
C LYS A 26 -9.34 -10.70 -24.25
N ILE A 27 -8.98 -11.26 -23.10
CA ILE A 27 -9.81 -12.23 -22.37
C ILE A 27 -11.01 -11.54 -21.71
N TRP A 28 -10.81 -10.35 -21.15
CA TRP A 28 -11.85 -9.55 -20.48
C TRP A 28 -12.01 -8.18 -21.16
N PRO A 29 -12.74 -8.10 -22.29
CA PRO A 29 -12.90 -6.85 -23.04
C PRO A 29 -13.64 -5.76 -22.26
N ASN A 30 -14.46 -6.14 -21.27
CA ASN A 30 -15.22 -5.22 -20.42
C ASN A 30 -14.46 -4.76 -19.16
N ALA A 31 -13.19 -5.14 -18.99
CA ALA A 31 -12.37 -4.75 -17.84
C ALA A 31 -12.06 -3.24 -17.90
N LYS A 32 -12.48 -2.48 -16.86
CA LYS A 32 -12.29 -1.02 -16.79
C LYS A 32 -11.00 -0.60 -16.11
N TYR A 33 -10.58 -1.33 -15.08
CA TYR A 33 -9.39 -1.04 -14.29
C TYR A 33 -8.90 -2.32 -13.61
N LEU A 34 -7.64 -2.31 -13.17
CA LEU A 34 -7.05 -3.39 -12.36
C LEU A 34 -7.06 -2.98 -10.89
N SER A 35 -7.73 -3.74 -10.04
CA SER A 35 -7.70 -3.55 -8.59
C SER A 35 -6.50 -4.28 -8.00
N VAL A 36 -5.33 -3.62 -7.95
CA VAL A 36 -4.06 -4.22 -7.51
C VAL A 36 -3.23 -3.22 -6.72
N ILE A 37 -2.48 -3.71 -5.73
CA ILE A 37 -1.54 -2.89 -4.96
C ILE A 37 -0.27 -2.71 -5.79
N VAL A 38 0.01 -1.46 -6.19
CA VAL A 38 1.18 -1.08 -7.01
C VAL A 38 2.15 -0.17 -6.27
N THR A 39 2.00 -0.01 -4.95
CA THR A 39 2.84 0.86 -4.12
C THR A 39 3.95 0.08 -3.40
N GLY A 40 4.98 0.79 -2.92
CA GLY A 40 6.09 0.19 -2.18
C GLY A 40 6.88 -0.82 -3.02
N ALA A 41 7.13 -2.01 -2.47
CA ALA A 41 7.85 -3.08 -3.18
C ALA A 41 7.11 -3.60 -4.43
N MET A 42 5.80 -3.37 -4.56
CA MET A 42 5.03 -3.76 -5.74
C MET A 42 5.15 -2.78 -6.90
N ALA A 43 5.74 -1.60 -6.70
CA ALA A 43 5.94 -0.61 -7.77
C ALA A 43 6.85 -1.14 -8.89
N GLN A 44 7.80 -2.04 -8.57
CA GLN A 44 8.66 -2.68 -9.58
C GLN A 44 7.88 -3.52 -10.59
N ASN A 45 6.66 -3.98 -10.24
CA ASN A 45 5.82 -4.80 -11.11
C ASN A 45 4.94 -3.96 -12.04
N ILE A 46 4.96 -2.61 -11.93
CA ILE A 46 4.14 -1.72 -12.76
C ILE A 46 4.39 -1.95 -14.27
N PRO A 47 5.64 -2.04 -14.78
CA PRO A 47 5.88 -2.24 -16.21
C PRO A 47 5.35 -3.58 -16.71
N THR A 48 5.52 -4.65 -15.92
CA THR A 48 5.00 -5.98 -16.24
C THR A 48 3.47 -6.01 -16.26
N LEU A 49 2.82 -5.35 -15.30
CA LEU A 49 1.37 -5.20 -15.29
C LEU A 49 0.88 -4.35 -16.46
N ASP A 50 1.64 -3.34 -16.86
CA ASP A 50 1.29 -2.52 -18.03
C ASP A 50 1.34 -3.32 -19.32
N TYR A 51 2.38 -4.16 -19.50
CA TYR A 51 2.51 -5.11 -20.59
C TYR A 51 1.28 -6.02 -20.72
N TYR A 52 0.87 -6.72 -19.65
CA TYR A 52 -0.27 -7.63 -19.71
C TYR A 52 -1.63 -6.92 -19.77
N SER A 53 -1.75 -5.73 -19.18
CA SER A 53 -3.00 -4.98 -19.13
C SER A 53 -3.27 -4.15 -20.38
N GLY A 54 -2.24 -3.90 -21.20
CA GLY A 54 -2.34 -3.04 -22.38
C GLY A 54 -2.74 -1.61 -22.00
N GLY A 55 -2.21 -1.10 -20.88
CA GLY A 55 -2.48 0.27 -20.42
C GLY A 55 -3.80 0.47 -19.66
N LEU A 56 -4.34 -0.55 -18.97
CA LEU A 56 -5.48 -0.31 -18.06
C LEU A 56 -5.05 0.50 -16.83
N PRO A 57 -5.90 1.42 -16.34
CA PRO A 57 -5.67 2.09 -15.06
C PRO A 57 -5.51 1.08 -13.92
N LYS A 58 -4.49 1.28 -13.10
CA LYS A 58 -4.17 0.43 -11.94
C LYS A 58 -4.61 1.17 -10.68
N VAL A 59 -5.57 0.58 -9.97
CA VAL A 59 -6.23 1.18 -8.81
C VAL A 59 -5.80 0.42 -7.56
N SER A 60 -5.02 1.08 -6.71
CA SER A 60 -4.80 0.62 -5.34
C SER A 60 -5.80 1.32 -4.43
N ALA A 61 -6.84 0.58 -4.01
CA ALA A 61 -7.97 1.15 -3.26
C ALA A 61 -7.70 1.26 -1.75
N MET A 62 -6.91 0.34 -1.19
CA MET A 62 -6.76 0.17 0.26
C MET A 62 -5.32 -0.13 0.63
N TYR A 63 -4.88 0.46 1.73
CA TYR A 63 -3.68 0.06 2.46
C TYR A 63 -4.11 -0.68 3.73
N ALA A 64 -3.85 -1.98 3.73
CA ALA A 64 -4.17 -2.89 4.82
C ALA A 64 -3.02 -3.88 5.02
N SER A 65 -2.84 -4.28 6.27
CA SER A 65 -1.95 -5.36 6.69
C SER A 65 -2.75 -6.41 7.48
N SER A 66 -2.14 -7.56 7.75
CA SER A 66 -2.73 -8.61 8.60
C SER A 66 -3.15 -8.10 9.98
N GLU A 67 -2.46 -7.07 10.48
CA GLU A 67 -2.65 -6.51 11.81
C GLU A 67 -3.76 -5.44 11.84
N CYS A 68 -3.92 -4.68 10.75
CA CYS A 68 -4.87 -3.57 10.70
C CYS A 68 -5.19 -3.13 9.26
N VAL A 69 -6.46 -2.81 9.00
CA VAL A 69 -6.85 -2.01 7.84
C VAL A 69 -6.55 -0.56 8.16
N CYS A 70 -5.54 0.01 7.51
CA CYS A 70 -4.99 1.30 7.93
C CYS A 70 -5.65 2.48 7.21
N GLY A 71 -5.83 2.39 5.88
CA GLY A 71 -6.31 3.52 5.11
C GLY A 71 -6.82 3.19 3.71
N LEU A 72 -7.43 4.20 3.07
CA LEU A 72 -7.95 4.10 1.71
C LEU A 72 -7.32 5.15 0.80
N ASN A 73 -7.20 4.82 -0.48
CA ASN A 73 -6.89 5.79 -1.51
C ASN A 73 -8.17 6.48 -1.97
N LEU A 74 -8.25 7.78 -1.73
CA LEU A 74 -9.41 8.60 -2.10
C LEU A 74 -9.35 9.11 -3.54
N LYS A 75 -8.22 8.92 -4.23
CA LYS A 75 -8.03 9.23 -5.64
C LYS A 75 -7.65 7.91 -6.36
N PRO A 76 -8.61 6.99 -6.57
CA PRO A 76 -8.31 5.66 -7.09
C PRO A 76 -7.70 5.68 -8.50
N LEU A 77 -7.99 6.70 -9.30
CA LEU A 77 -7.51 6.86 -10.68
C LEU A 77 -6.26 7.75 -10.80
N CYS A 78 -5.55 8.04 -9.70
CA CYS A 78 -4.29 8.78 -9.78
C CYS A 78 -3.18 7.94 -10.45
N ASP A 79 -2.11 8.60 -10.84
CA ASP A 79 -0.90 7.91 -11.30
C ASP A 79 -0.40 6.97 -10.20
N PRO A 80 0.07 5.75 -10.55
CA PRO A 80 0.69 4.82 -9.59
C PRO A 80 1.78 5.44 -8.70
N LEU A 81 2.49 6.45 -9.19
CA LEU A 81 3.55 7.17 -8.47
C LEU A 81 3.01 8.20 -7.47
N ASP A 82 1.77 8.68 -7.65
CA ASP A 82 1.14 9.70 -6.81
C ASP A 82 0.13 9.11 -5.80
N ILE A 83 0.12 7.77 -5.65
CA ILE A 83 -0.80 7.09 -4.74
C ILE A 83 -0.49 7.50 -3.31
N SER A 84 -1.54 7.94 -2.62
CA SER A 84 -1.48 8.32 -1.22
C SER A 84 -2.70 7.79 -0.48
N TYR A 85 -2.43 7.10 0.61
CA TYR A 85 -3.44 6.50 1.45
C TYR A 85 -3.79 7.46 2.57
N THR A 86 -5.07 7.55 2.85
CA THR A 86 -5.60 8.34 3.95
C THR A 86 -5.92 7.41 5.10
N ILE A 87 -5.20 7.54 6.21
CA ILE A 87 -5.46 6.74 7.41
C ILE A 87 -6.77 7.20 8.05
N PHE A 88 -7.59 6.24 8.47
CA PHE A 88 -8.81 6.52 9.21
C PHE A 88 -8.61 6.20 10.70
N PRO A 89 -8.71 7.19 11.60
CA PRO A 89 -8.44 7.00 13.02
C PRO A 89 -9.50 6.13 13.73
N ASN A 90 -10.61 5.80 13.07
CA ASN A 90 -11.63 4.89 13.61
C ASN A 90 -11.25 3.41 13.47
N MET A 91 -10.23 3.06 12.67
CA MET A 91 -9.81 1.66 12.47
C MET A 91 -8.87 1.15 13.57
N GLY A 92 -8.22 2.07 14.29
CA GLY A 92 -7.26 1.78 15.34
C GLY A 92 -6.56 3.04 15.81
N TYR A 93 -5.71 2.89 16.81
CA TYR A 93 -4.82 3.98 17.23
C TYR A 93 -3.49 3.84 16.51
N PHE A 94 -3.04 4.94 15.89
CA PHE A 94 -1.87 4.98 15.02
C PHE A 94 -0.83 5.95 15.60
N GLU A 95 0.35 5.40 15.91
CA GLU A 95 1.52 6.12 16.39
C GLU A 95 2.65 6.00 15.36
N PHE A 96 3.56 6.97 15.35
CA PHE A 96 4.60 7.12 14.34
C PHE A 96 5.96 7.34 14.97
N ILE A 97 6.96 6.54 14.58
CA ILE A 97 8.36 6.73 15.01
C ILE A 97 9.11 7.49 13.92
N PRO A 98 9.65 8.70 14.17
CA PRO A 98 10.38 9.45 13.15
C PRO A 98 11.69 8.76 12.75
N LEU A 99 12.00 8.68 11.45
CA LEU A 99 13.26 8.10 10.95
C LEU A 99 14.42 9.10 10.92
N ASP A 100 14.15 10.41 10.98
CA ASP A 100 15.17 11.48 10.88
C ASP A 100 16.04 11.63 12.13
N GLU A 101 15.65 11.03 13.26
CA GLU A 101 16.40 11.11 14.51
C GLU A 101 17.24 9.83 14.65
N PRO A 102 18.55 9.92 14.92
CA PRO A 102 19.39 8.76 15.15
C PRO A 102 18.96 8.07 16.45
N THR A 103 17.94 7.23 16.37
CA THR A 103 17.55 6.37 17.47
C THR A 103 18.50 5.19 17.46
N ASP A 104 19.47 5.19 18.38
CA ASP A 104 19.99 3.94 18.90
C ASP A 104 18.76 3.09 19.27
N PHE A 105 18.63 1.89 18.69
CA PHE A 105 17.50 0.96 18.85
C PHE A 105 17.40 0.45 20.29
N THR A 106 17.15 1.36 21.21
CA THR A 106 16.96 1.14 22.62
C THR A 106 15.49 1.38 22.93
N ARG A 107 15.07 0.84 24.06
CA ARG A 107 13.70 0.93 24.61
C ARG A 107 13.19 2.38 24.74
N ASP A 108 14.07 3.37 24.65
CA ASP A 108 13.79 4.81 24.66
C ASP A 108 13.22 5.38 23.35
N SER A 109 13.31 4.63 22.24
CA SER A 109 12.66 5.01 20.97
C SER A 109 11.12 5.04 21.06
N MET A 110 10.52 4.32 22.02
CA MET A 110 9.08 4.42 22.32
C MET A 110 8.69 5.74 23.00
N THR A 111 9.66 6.52 23.47
CA THR A 111 9.42 7.79 24.17
C THR A 111 9.19 8.95 23.18
N GLN A 112 9.47 8.75 21.89
CA GLN A 112 9.31 9.75 20.82
C GLN A 112 8.20 9.39 19.82
N LEU A 113 7.19 8.65 20.27
CA LEU A 113 6.02 8.36 19.43
C LEU A 113 5.26 9.65 19.12
N VAL A 114 5.02 9.86 17.84
CA VAL A 114 4.26 11.00 17.32
C VAL A 114 2.86 10.51 16.97
N ASP A 115 1.82 11.17 17.48
CA ASP A 115 0.44 10.84 17.11
C ASP A 115 0.14 11.20 15.65
N LEU A 116 -0.87 10.54 15.07
CA LEU A 116 -1.35 10.78 13.71
C LEU A 116 -1.54 12.28 13.36
N VAL A 117 -1.99 13.09 14.31
CA VAL A 117 -2.24 14.53 14.11
C VAL A 117 -0.99 15.41 14.16
N HIS A 118 0.12 14.89 14.68
CA HIS A 118 1.37 15.63 14.91
C HIS A 118 2.48 15.29 13.91
N VAL A 119 2.23 14.38 12.97
CA VAL A 119 3.19 14.04 11.91
C VAL A 119 3.50 15.26 11.03
N LYS A 120 4.67 15.35 10.42
CA LYS A 120 5.06 16.50 9.57
C LYS A 120 5.15 16.07 8.11
N VAL A 121 4.63 16.92 7.21
CA VAL A 121 4.71 16.70 5.76
C VAL A 121 6.17 16.61 5.33
N GLY A 122 6.47 15.65 4.46
CA GLY A 122 7.81 15.40 3.93
C GLY A 122 8.71 14.56 4.83
N LYS A 123 8.29 14.25 6.07
CA LYS A 123 9.04 13.36 6.96
C LYS A 123 8.62 11.90 6.79
N GLU A 124 9.57 11.01 7.06
CA GLU A 124 9.39 9.57 7.06
C GLU A 124 9.21 9.05 8.49
N TYR A 125 8.26 8.13 8.66
CA TYR A 125 7.90 7.55 9.93
C TYR A 125 7.69 6.03 9.82
N GLU A 126 8.02 5.30 10.88
CA GLU A 126 7.66 3.89 11.02
C GLU A 126 6.29 3.78 11.69
N LEU A 127 5.41 2.93 11.12
CA LEU A 127 4.06 2.76 11.62
C LEU A 127 3.99 1.85 12.85
N VAL A 128 3.36 2.36 13.91
CA VAL A 128 3.00 1.62 15.11
C VAL A 128 1.48 1.60 15.24
N VAL A 129 0.90 0.40 15.40
CA VAL A 129 -0.55 0.22 15.50
C VAL A 129 -0.95 -0.33 16.85
N THR A 130 -2.06 0.18 17.37
CA THR A 130 -2.80 -0.41 18.48
C THR A 130 -4.22 -0.71 18.00
N THR A 131 -4.64 -1.97 18.07
CA THR A 131 -5.88 -2.46 17.47
C THR A 131 -6.82 -3.07 18.50
N HIS A 132 -8.12 -3.08 18.18
CA HIS A 132 -9.15 -3.70 19.02
C HIS A 132 -8.96 -5.21 19.20
N ALA A 133 -8.16 -5.85 18.34
CA ALA A 133 -7.82 -7.27 18.42
C ALA A 133 -6.75 -7.59 19.48
N GLY A 134 -6.28 -6.59 20.25
CA GLY A 134 -5.35 -6.79 21.36
C GLY A 134 -3.86 -6.64 20.99
N LEU A 135 -3.56 -6.08 19.82
CA LEU A 135 -2.21 -5.60 19.51
C LEU A 135 -2.03 -4.23 20.15
N TYR A 136 -1.01 -4.09 21.00
CA TYR A 136 -0.67 -2.84 21.66
C TYR A 136 0.71 -2.40 21.24
N ARG A 137 0.83 -1.20 20.66
CA ARG A 137 2.09 -0.63 20.18
C ARG A 137 2.90 -1.60 19.32
N TYR A 138 2.21 -2.29 18.41
CA TYR A 138 2.84 -3.24 17.51
C TYR A 138 3.52 -2.49 16.37
N GLN A 139 4.82 -2.75 16.17
CA GLN A 139 5.60 -2.17 15.08
C GLN A 139 5.33 -2.94 13.79
N VAL A 140 4.68 -2.29 12.83
CA VAL A 140 4.37 -2.88 11.52
C VAL A 140 5.63 -3.00 10.65
N ALA A 141 6.67 -2.21 10.96
CA ALA A 141 7.93 -2.08 10.21
C ALA A 141 7.76 -1.54 8.78
N ASP A 142 6.62 -0.89 8.52
CA ASP A 142 6.35 -0.16 7.30
C ASP A 142 6.79 1.30 7.45
N VAL A 143 7.55 1.79 6.47
CA VAL A 143 7.99 3.19 6.41
C VAL A 143 7.04 4.00 5.55
N LEU A 144 6.55 5.08 6.14
CA LEU A 144 5.45 5.90 5.69
C LEU A 144 5.93 7.35 5.57
N ARG A 145 5.84 7.93 4.37
CA ARG A 145 6.13 9.35 4.13
C ARG A 145 4.84 10.16 4.10
N VAL A 146 4.78 11.23 4.90
CA VAL A 146 3.61 12.10 4.94
C VAL A 146 3.61 13.02 3.71
N THR A 147 2.63 12.83 2.82
CA THR A 147 2.48 13.61 1.58
C THR A 147 1.51 14.78 1.72
N GLY A 148 0.79 14.88 2.84
CA GLY A 148 -0.07 16.02 3.13
C GLY A 148 -1.20 15.66 4.07
N TRP A 149 -2.16 16.57 4.18
CA TRP A 149 -3.33 16.42 5.04
C TRP A 149 -4.59 16.47 4.23
N ARG A 150 -5.58 15.65 4.60
CA ARG A 150 -6.93 15.81 4.08
C ARG A 150 -7.91 16.03 5.22
N ARG A 151 -8.67 17.10 5.08
CA ARG A 151 -9.83 17.37 5.93
C ARG A 151 -11.04 16.66 5.33
N PHE A 152 -11.74 15.89 6.14
CA PHE A 152 -13.09 15.47 5.81
C PHE A 152 -14.05 16.41 6.53
N THR A 153 -14.93 17.05 5.78
CA THR A 153 -16.05 17.79 6.35
C THR A 153 -17.13 16.77 6.70
N CYS A 154 -17.10 16.24 7.92
CA CYS A 154 -18.23 15.54 8.52
C CYS A 154 -18.39 16.10 9.95
N ASP A 155 -19.61 16.37 10.36
CA ASP A 155 -19.96 17.16 11.54
C ASP A 155 -19.12 16.86 12.80
N ARG A 156 -18.59 17.95 13.39
CA ARG A 156 -18.17 18.11 14.79
C ARG A 156 -16.87 17.50 15.34
N LEU A 157 -16.02 16.83 14.56
CA LEU A 157 -14.64 16.52 15.01
C LEU A 157 -13.65 16.70 13.86
N LEU A 158 -12.74 17.69 13.97
CA LEU A 158 -11.66 17.92 13.00
C LEU A 158 -10.66 16.75 13.08
N GLN A 159 -10.95 15.65 12.39
CA GLN A 159 -9.98 14.58 12.21
C GLN A 159 -9.09 14.91 11.00
N LEU A 160 -7.86 15.32 11.28
CA LEU A 160 -6.80 15.46 10.28
C LEU A 160 -6.34 14.06 9.90
N ASN A 161 -6.67 13.64 8.67
CA ASN A 161 -6.20 12.36 8.18
C ASN A 161 -4.93 12.61 7.34
N SER A 162 -3.83 12.01 7.79
CA SER A 162 -2.55 12.08 7.12
C SER A 162 -2.60 11.29 5.82
N ARG A 163 -2.17 11.94 4.73
CA ARG A 163 -1.89 11.26 3.46
C ARG A 163 -0.50 10.68 3.56
N ILE A 164 -0.39 9.40 3.26
CA ILE A 164 0.84 8.66 3.40
C ILE A 164 1.15 7.91 2.13
N GLU A 165 2.42 7.98 1.75
CA GLU A 165 3.02 7.15 0.73
C GLU A 165 3.83 6.04 1.42
N VAL A 166 3.66 4.80 0.96
CA VAL A 166 4.40 3.65 1.48
C VAL A 166 5.73 3.59 0.74
N CYS A 167 6.84 3.91 1.42
CA CYS A 167 8.14 4.07 0.79
C CYS A 167 8.88 2.73 0.62
N LYS A 168 8.88 1.86 1.65
CA LYS A 168 9.40 0.48 1.62
C LYS A 168 9.22 -0.16 3.00
N LYS A 169 9.14 -1.50 3.05
CA LYS A 169 9.33 -2.26 4.29
C LYS A 169 10.83 -2.27 4.61
N LYS A 170 11.20 -2.09 5.86
CA LYS A 170 12.60 -2.22 6.27
C LYS A 170 13.02 -3.67 6.03
N GLU A 171 13.92 -3.92 5.08
CA GLU A 171 14.54 -5.23 4.97
C GLU A 171 15.35 -5.45 6.25
N SER A 172 14.97 -6.46 7.02
CA SER A 172 15.73 -6.85 8.20
C SER A 172 17.14 -7.21 7.75
N VAL A 173 18.13 -6.45 8.24
CA VAL A 173 19.58 -6.71 8.09
C VAL A 173 19.99 -8.05 8.76
N ALA A 174 19.04 -8.87 9.23
CA ALA A 174 19.29 -10.17 9.86
C ALA A 174 19.86 -11.24 8.91
N GLN A 175 19.89 -11.07 7.58
CA GLN A 175 20.48 -12.06 6.67
C GLN A 175 21.94 -11.83 6.28
N HIS A 176 22.57 -10.71 6.65
CA HIS A 176 23.99 -10.46 6.32
C HIS A 176 25.01 -10.89 7.38
N LYS A 177 24.58 -11.46 8.52
CA LYS A 177 25.49 -12.02 9.54
C LYS A 177 25.72 -13.53 9.47
N HIS A 178 25.07 -14.25 8.55
CA HIS A 178 25.28 -15.70 8.39
C HIS A 178 26.16 -16.12 7.20
N ARG A 179 26.79 -15.17 6.51
CA ARG A 179 27.69 -15.45 5.36
C ARG A 179 29.15 -15.06 5.58
N GLN A 180 29.50 -14.64 6.79
CA GLN A 180 30.88 -14.49 7.26
C GLN A 180 31.02 -15.22 8.59
N ASN A 181 31.13 -16.55 8.52
CA ASN A 181 31.82 -17.42 9.48
C ASN A 181 32.26 -18.66 8.72
#